data_AF-A0A8R7UIU2-F1
#
_entry.id   AF-A0A8R7UIU2-F1
#
_cell.length_a   1.000
_cell.length_b   1.000
_cell.length_c   1.000
_cell.angle_alpha   90.00
_cell.angle_beta   90.00
_cell.angle_gamma   90.00
#
_symmetry.space_group_name_H-M   'P 1'
#
loop_
_entity.id
_entity.type
_entity.pdbx_description
1 polymer ?
#
loop_
_entity_poly.entity_id
_entity_poly.type
_entity_poly.pdbx_seq_one_letter_code
_entity_poly.pdbx_strand_id
1 'polypeptide(L)'
;MYTGDKQKTQDLYHEVQNIAFPKNKSDPLLREWVKPGSNPIIVPEGGINDTKFRDPTTAWHADGHWRLLVGSLEGTSRGMAYVYRSRDFKRWTRVRKPLHSAATGMWECPDFYPVAVDGWQYGLDTSVPSSKHVLKNSLEVGRYRLLHRRRLRWEQGAVRSGRPRQRRAPPAVRLWELLCFQDVL
;
A
#
# COMPACT_ATOMS: atom_id res chain seq x y z
N MET A 1 9.15 -7.73 3.76
CA MET A 1 9.19 -7.81 2.27
C MET A 1 9.49 -6.40 1.77
N TYR A 2 10.20 -6.24 0.66
CA TYR A 2 10.72 -4.93 0.23
C TYR A 2 10.92 -4.86 -1.28
N THR A 3 10.93 -3.65 -1.83
CA THR A 3 11.31 -3.40 -3.22
C THR A 3 12.83 -3.28 -3.34
N GLY A 4 13.41 -3.99 -4.30
CA GLY A 4 14.80 -3.80 -4.70
C GLY A 4 14.91 -3.41 -6.17
N ASP A 5 15.96 -2.67 -6.49
CA ASP A 5 16.30 -2.30 -7.85
C ASP A 5 17.19 -3.38 -8.47
N LYS A 6 16.73 -3.96 -9.58
CA LYS A 6 17.48 -4.96 -10.34
C LYS A 6 17.92 -4.37 -11.66
N GLN A 7 19.23 -4.39 -11.90
CA GLN A 7 19.80 -3.91 -13.16
C GLN A 7 19.30 -4.77 -14.34
N LYS A 8 18.79 -4.12 -15.38
CA LYS A 8 18.31 -4.74 -16.62
C LYS A 8 19.31 -4.52 -17.76
N THR A 9 19.80 -3.29 -17.87
CA THR A 9 20.86 -2.87 -18.80
C THR A 9 21.80 -1.92 -18.05
N GLN A 10 22.83 -1.41 -18.72
CA GLN A 10 23.84 -0.54 -18.11
C GLN A 10 23.23 0.68 -17.38
N ASP A 11 22.13 1.24 -17.91
CA ASP A 11 21.48 2.46 -17.39
C ASP A 11 20.02 2.26 -16.94
N LEU A 12 19.50 1.03 -16.97
CA LEU A 12 18.09 0.75 -16.63
C LEU A 12 18.00 -0.22 -15.46
N TYR A 13 17.23 0.20 -14.45
CA TYR A 13 16.84 -0.62 -13.30
C TYR A 13 15.34 -0.84 -13.34
N HIS A 14 14.91 -2.02 -12.91
CA HIS A 14 13.51 -2.31 -12.67
C HIS A 14 13.29 -2.69 -11.21
N GLU A 15 12.13 -2.30 -10.69
CA GLU A 15 11.67 -2.53 -9.35
C GLU A 15 11.11 -3.95 -9.22
N VAL A 16 11.62 -4.73 -8.27
CA VAL A 16 11.21 -6.12 -8.00
C VAL A 16 10.96 -6.31 -6.51
N GLN A 17 10.10 -7.26 -6.13
CA GLN A 17 9.80 -7.51 -4.71
C GLN A 17 10.59 -8.70 -4.18
N ASN A 18 11.16 -8.50 -3.00
CA ASN A 18 12.08 -9.39 -2.33
C ASN A 18 11.63 -9.67 -0.89
N ILE A 19 12.11 -10.77 -0.33
CA ILE A 19 11.96 -11.10 1.09
C ILE A 19 13.30 -11.12 1.80
N ALA A 20 13.26 -10.87 3.10
CA ALA A 20 14.37 -11.05 4.02
C ALA A 20 13.81 -11.59 5.33
N PHE A 21 14.61 -12.40 6.02
CA PHE A 21 14.27 -12.99 7.31
C PHE A 21 15.36 -12.66 8.33
N PRO A 22 15.03 -12.51 9.63
CA PRO A 22 16.05 -12.37 10.65
C PRO A 22 16.94 -13.63 10.66
N LYS A 23 18.26 -13.42 10.67
CA LYS A 23 19.25 -14.51 10.75
C LYS A 23 19.14 -15.28 12.06
N ASN A 24 18.84 -14.56 13.14
CA ASN A 24 18.62 -15.11 14.47
C ASN A 24 17.30 -14.57 15.04
N LYS A 25 16.28 -15.43 15.14
CA LYS A 25 14.96 -15.07 15.71
C LYS A 25 15.00 -14.83 17.22
N SER A 26 16.03 -15.32 17.90
CA SER A 26 16.21 -15.15 19.35
C SER A 26 16.93 -13.85 19.71
N ASP A 27 17.51 -13.11 18.75
CA ASP A 27 18.02 -11.75 19.01
C ASP A 27 16.82 -10.79 19.12
N PRO A 28 16.51 -10.22 20.29
CA PRO A 28 15.34 -9.35 20.46
C PRO A 28 15.41 -8.08 19.61
N LEU A 29 16.61 -7.70 19.14
CA LEU A 29 16.82 -6.54 18.29
C LEU A 29 16.83 -6.87 16.79
N LEU A 30 16.82 -8.16 16.42
CA LEU A 30 16.83 -8.64 15.03
C LEU A 30 17.87 -7.90 14.15
N ARG A 31 19.13 -7.84 14.60
CA ARG A 31 20.16 -6.99 13.96
C ARG A 31 20.63 -7.48 12.60
N GLU A 32 20.71 -8.80 12.42
CA GLU A 32 21.18 -9.42 11.18
C GLU A 32 20.02 -10.03 10.38
N TRP A 33 20.03 -9.81 9.06
CA TRP A 33 19.01 -10.29 8.13
C TRP A 33 19.61 -11.09 6.98
N VAL A 34 18.94 -12.16 6.58
CA VAL A 34 19.30 -13.00 5.43
C VAL A 34 18.33 -12.75 4.29
N LYS A 35 18.87 -12.51 3.10
CA LYS A 35 18.14 -12.44 1.83
C LYS A 35 18.24 -13.81 1.14
N PRO A 36 17.14 -14.56 0.95
CA PRO A 36 17.18 -15.85 0.27
C PRO A 36 17.66 -15.71 -1.18
N GLY A 37 18.37 -16.73 -1.69
CA GLY A 37 18.77 -16.81 -3.10
C GLY A 37 17.59 -16.95 -4.07
N SER A 38 16.39 -17.24 -3.58
CA SER A 38 15.15 -17.27 -4.37
C SER A 38 14.59 -15.87 -4.70
N ASN A 39 15.22 -14.79 -4.23
CA ASN A 39 14.85 -13.44 -4.61
C ASN A 39 15.25 -13.14 -6.07
N PRO A 40 14.48 -12.30 -6.80
CA PRO A 40 13.20 -11.72 -6.40
C PRO A 40 12.05 -12.73 -6.43
N ILE A 41 11.08 -12.54 -5.54
CA ILE A 41 9.92 -13.43 -5.41
C ILE A 41 8.68 -12.92 -6.16
N ILE A 42 8.67 -11.63 -6.52
CA ILE A 42 7.68 -11.03 -7.42
C ILE A 42 8.43 -10.15 -8.40
N VAL A 43 8.20 -10.40 -9.69
CA VAL A 43 8.66 -9.56 -10.79
C VAL A 43 7.44 -8.96 -11.51
N PRO A 44 7.53 -7.73 -12.04
CA PRO A 44 6.44 -7.15 -12.81
C PRO A 44 6.24 -7.95 -14.11
N GLU A 45 5.01 -8.40 -14.35
CA GLU A 45 4.62 -9.22 -15.52
C GLU A 45 3.38 -8.64 -16.20
N GLY A 46 3.13 -9.05 -17.46
CA GLY A 46 1.88 -8.75 -18.16
C GLY A 46 1.67 -7.26 -18.43
N GLY A 47 2.73 -6.55 -18.82
CA GLY A 47 2.68 -5.13 -19.20
C GLY A 47 2.72 -4.13 -18.04
N ILE A 48 2.96 -4.59 -16.80
CA ILE A 48 3.22 -3.69 -15.67
C ILE A 48 4.49 -2.87 -15.95
N ASN A 49 4.43 -1.56 -15.68
CA ASN A 49 5.59 -0.69 -15.75
C ASN A 49 6.61 -1.09 -14.69
N ASP A 50 7.73 -1.65 -15.14
CA ASP A 50 8.78 -2.21 -14.30
C ASP A 50 9.63 -1.16 -13.57
N THR A 51 9.46 0.13 -13.88
CA THR A 51 10.07 1.27 -13.16
C THR A 51 9.12 1.95 -12.16
N LYS A 52 7.87 1.50 -12.11
CA LYS A 52 6.79 2.03 -11.27
C LYS A 52 6.01 0.86 -10.66
N PHE A 53 6.70 0.01 -9.91
CA PHE A 53 6.20 -1.20 -9.26
C PHE A 53 6.90 -1.42 -7.90
N ARG A 54 6.39 -0.81 -6.83
CA ARG A 54 7.09 -0.76 -5.54
C ARG A 54 6.17 -0.76 -4.32
N ASP A 55 6.80 -0.83 -3.16
CA ASP A 55 6.22 -0.69 -1.82
C ASP A 55 5.18 -1.78 -1.52
N PRO A 56 5.62 -3.04 -1.30
CA PRO A 56 4.72 -4.11 -0.98
C PRO A 56 4.18 -3.95 0.44
N THR A 57 2.87 -4.17 0.64
CA THR A 57 2.22 -4.02 1.95
C THR A 57 2.65 -5.09 2.96
N THR A 58 2.27 -4.89 4.22
CA THR A 58 2.03 -6.02 5.13
C THR A 58 1.04 -6.99 4.47
N ALA A 59 1.35 -8.27 4.52
CA ALA A 59 0.46 -9.30 3.97
C ALA A 59 -0.64 -9.66 4.98
N TRP A 60 -1.79 -10.09 4.47
CA TRP A 60 -2.88 -10.64 5.28
C TRP A 60 -3.24 -12.03 4.78
N HIS A 61 -3.75 -12.88 5.68
CA HIS A 61 -4.14 -14.25 5.34
C HIS A 61 -5.66 -14.38 5.30
N ALA A 62 -6.20 -14.84 4.17
CA ALA A 62 -7.63 -15.07 3.98
C ALA A 62 -7.87 -16.23 3.01
N ASP A 63 -8.81 -17.12 3.36
CA ASP A 63 -9.21 -18.27 2.54
C ASP A 63 -8.04 -19.20 2.15
N GLY A 64 -7.16 -19.49 3.11
CA GLY A 64 -6.00 -20.36 2.92
C GLY A 64 -4.89 -19.78 2.04
N HIS A 65 -4.93 -18.47 1.76
CA HIS A 65 -3.91 -17.79 0.97
C HIS A 65 -3.48 -16.49 1.67
N TRP A 66 -2.18 -16.23 1.65
CA TRP A 66 -1.63 -14.91 1.87
C TRP A 66 -1.98 -14.00 0.70
N ARG A 67 -2.22 -12.73 0.98
CA ARG A 67 -2.44 -11.66 0.03
C ARG A 67 -1.61 -10.45 0.43
N LEU A 68 -1.15 -9.68 -0.55
CA LEU A 68 -0.46 -8.40 -0.37
C LEU A 68 -0.82 -7.46 -1.52
N LEU A 69 -0.58 -6.16 -1.33
CA LEU A 69 -0.64 -5.18 -2.41
C LEU A 69 0.77 -4.72 -2.81
N VAL A 70 0.94 -4.35 -4.07
CA VAL A 70 2.10 -3.59 -4.57
C VAL A 70 1.58 -2.35 -5.30
N GLY A 71 2.15 -1.20 -4.98
CA GLY A 71 1.82 0.08 -5.59
C GLY A 71 2.39 0.18 -7.00
N SER A 72 1.62 0.74 -7.93
CA SER A 72 2.06 0.88 -9.31
C SER A 72 1.34 2.02 -10.05
N LEU A 73 1.77 2.26 -11.28
CA LEU A 73 1.20 3.20 -12.24
C LEU A 73 0.90 2.47 -13.54
N GLU A 74 -0.36 2.46 -13.94
CA GLU A 74 -0.78 2.00 -15.25
C GLU A 74 -0.87 3.19 -16.22
N GLY A 75 -0.23 3.04 -17.39
CA GLY A 75 -0.05 4.13 -18.34
C GLY A 75 0.74 5.28 -17.70
N THR A 76 0.20 6.49 -17.76
CA THR A 76 0.86 7.71 -17.26
C THR A 76 0.12 8.39 -16.11
N SER A 77 -1.10 7.95 -15.75
CA SER A 77 -1.96 8.70 -14.84
C SER A 77 -2.81 7.85 -13.89
N ARG A 78 -2.86 6.52 -14.06
CA ARG A 78 -3.74 5.66 -13.25
C ARG A 78 -2.97 4.89 -12.18
N GLY A 79 -3.12 5.29 -10.93
CA GLY A 79 -2.56 4.59 -9.78
C GLY A 79 -3.23 3.25 -9.56
N MET A 80 -2.44 2.26 -9.17
CA MET A 80 -2.85 0.87 -9.04
C MET A 80 -2.38 0.28 -7.71
N ALA A 81 -3.26 -0.47 -7.05
CA ALA A 81 -2.88 -1.42 -6.00
C ALA A 81 -3.05 -2.85 -6.52
N TYR A 82 -1.97 -3.43 -7.06
CA TYR A 82 -2.00 -4.81 -7.57
C TYR A 82 -2.04 -5.81 -6.43
N VAL A 83 -2.96 -6.77 -6.49
CA VAL A 83 -3.06 -7.86 -5.51
C VAL A 83 -2.22 -9.04 -5.97
N TYR A 84 -1.38 -9.54 -5.08
CA TYR A 84 -0.71 -10.83 -5.24
C TYR A 84 -1.20 -11.79 -4.17
N ARG A 85 -1.30 -13.08 -4.52
CA ARG A 85 -1.64 -14.14 -3.57
C ARG A 85 -0.59 -15.25 -3.55
N SER A 86 -0.42 -15.88 -2.40
CA SER A 86 0.52 -16.99 -2.19
C SER A 86 -0.01 -17.97 -1.14
N ARG A 87 0.37 -19.25 -1.22
CA ARG A 87 0.10 -20.24 -0.16
C ARG A 87 1.27 -20.38 0.81
N ASP A 88 2.48 -20.11 0.36
CA ASP A 88 3.73 -20.43 1.05
C ASP A 88 4.62 -19.20 1.33
N PHE A 89 4.13 -18.01 1.01
CA PHE A 89 4.83 -16.72 1.11
C PHE A 89 6.06 -16.59 0.20
N LYS A 90 6.33 -17.58 -0.65
CA LYS A 90 7.50 -17.65 -1.54
C LYS A 90 7.11 -17.52 -2.99
N ARG A 91 6.06 -18.24 -3.41
CA ARG A 91 5.53 -18.22 -4.77
C ARG A 91 4.28 -17.37 -4.81
N TRP A 92 4.34 -16.28 -5.55
CA TRP A 92 3.26 -15.31 -5.64
C TRP A 92 2.66 -15.29 -7.04
N THR A 93 1.34 -15.16 -7.12
CA THR A 93 0.62 -15.03 -8.38
C THR A 93 -0.22 -13.77 -8.35
N ARG A 94 -0.13 -12.95 -9.40
CA ARG A 94 -0.95 -11.75 -9.54
C ARG A 94 -2.42 -12.13 -9.73
N VAL A 95 -3.30 -11.48 -8.98
CA VAL A 95 -4.74 -11.58 -9.18
C VAL A 95 -5.13 -10.69 -10.38
N ARG A 96 -6.09 -11.16 -11.20
CA ARG A 96 -6.46 -10.49 -12.46
C ARG A 96 -6.92 -9.03 -12.28
N LYS A 97 -7.69 -8.75 -11.22
CA LYS A 97 -8.16 -7.40 -10.91
C LYS A 97 -7.30 -6.81 -9.79
N PRO A 98 -6.88 -5.53 -9.88
CA PRO A 98 -6.30 -4.82 -8.75
C PRO A 98 -7.35 -4.67 -7.64
N LEU A 99 -6.90 -4.37 -6.42
CA LEU A 99 -7.82 -4.07 -5.31
C LEU A 99 -8.59 -2.79 -5.60
N HIS A 100 -7.84 -1.75 -5.98
CA HIS A 100 -8.39 -0.48 -6.39
C HIS A 100 -7.45 0.24 -7.36
N SER A 101 -7.99 1.25 -8.04
CA SER A 101 -7.25 2.11 -8.95
C SER A 101 -7.96 3.44 -9.11
N ALA A 102 -7.22 4.53 -9.28
CA ALA A 102 -7.77 5.85 -9.54
C ALA A 102 -6.86 6.69 -10.47
N ALA A 103 -7.41 7.70 -11.13
CA ALA A 103 -6.64 8.64 -11.97
C ALA A 103 -5.86 9.65 -11.12
N THR A 104 -5.03 9.15 -10.20
CA THR A 104 -4.25 9.92 -9.21
C THR A 104 -2.75 9.72 -9.33
N GLY A 105 -2.29 9.12 -10.45
CA GLY A 105 -0.87 8.92 -10.73
C GLY A 105 -0.27 7.81 -9.89
N MET A 106 1.04 7.81 -9.72
CA MET A 106 1.74 6.75 -9.01
C MET A 106 1.24 6.63 -7.56
N TRP A 107 0.92 5.40 -7.16
CA TRP A 107 0.61 5.05 -5.78
C TRP A 107 1.84 4.48 -5.08
N GLU A 108 2.29 5.17 -4.05
CA GLU A 108 3.44 4.79 -3.22
C GLU A 108 2.98 4.41 -1.82
N CYS A 109 3.69 3.47 -1.22
CA CYS A 109 3.39 2.92 0.10
C CYS A 109 1.88 2.68 0.30
N PRO A 110 1.24 1.83 -0.52
CA PRO A 110 -0.08 1.35 -0.20
C PRO A 110 -0.08 0.74 1.21
N ASP A 111 -1.21 0.81 1.89
CA ASP A 111 -1.45 0.10 3.14
C ASP A 111 -2.91 -0.34 3.18
N PHE A 112 -3.15 -1.56 3.67
CA PHE A 112 -4.46 -2.17 3.68
C PHE A 112 -4.67 -2.98 4.96
N TYR A 113 -5.61 -2.54 5.79
CA TYR A 113 -5.86 -3.13 7.10
C TYR A 113 -7.32 -3.00 7.55
N PRO A 114 -7.81 -3.96 8.35
CA PRO A 114 -9.16 -3.92 8.89
C PRO A 114 -9.27 -2.91 10.03
N VAL A 115 -10.47 -2.39 10.26
CA VAL A 115 -10.79 -1.54 11.42
C VAL A 115 -11.99 -2.07 12.18
N ALA A 116 -12.01 -1.86 13.50
CA ALA A 116 -13.15 -2.21 14.35
C ALA A 116 -14.35 -1.32 14.00
N VAL A 117 -15.55 -1.91 13.97
CA VAL A 117 -16.77 -1.23 13.53
C VAL A 117 -17.66 -0.73 14.67
N ASP A 118 -17.56 -1.31 15.86
CA ASP A 118 -18.49 -1.04 16.97
C ASP A 118 -17.97 0.03 17.96
N GLY A 119 -17.26 1.05 17.44
CA GLY A 119 -16.77 2.17 18.26
C GLY A 119 -15.62 1.84 19.22
N TRP A 120 -15.09 0.62 19.16
CA TRP A 120 -13.94 0.21 19.93
C TRP A 120 -12.64 0.86 19.44
N GLN A 121 -11.76 1.21 20.38
CA GLN A 121 -10.50 1.92 20.11
C GLN A 121 -9.27 1.01 20.12
N TYR A 122 -9.43 -0.30 19.87
CA TYR A 122 -8.30 -1.22 19.75
C TYR A 122 -7.94 -1.49 18.27
N GLY A 123 -6.66 -1.80 18.03
CA GLY A 123 -6.18 -2.22 16.72
C GLY A 123 -6.56 -3.67 16.41
N LEU A 124 -6.77 -3.97 15.12
CA LEU A 124 -6.98 -5.32 14.64
C LEU A 124 -5.70 -5.85 13.98
N ASP A 125 -5.42 -7.14 14.15
CA ASP A 125 -4.44 -7.83 13.29
C ASP A 125 -4.93 -7.80 11.84
N THR A 126 -4.01 -7.70 10.88
CA THR A 126 -4.34 -7.52 9.46
C THR A 126 -5.16 -8.66 8.86
N SER A 127 -5.12 -9.85 9.47
CA SER A 127 -5.86 -11.03 9.00
C SER A 127 -7.20 -11.22 9.71
N VAL A 128 -7.57 -10.37 10.68
CA VAL A 128 -8.87 -10.44 11.34
C VAL A 128 -9.96 -10.00 10.36
N PRO A 129 -10.98 -10.84 10.09
CA PRO A 129 -12.09 -10.45 9.26
C PRO A 129 -12.80 -9.21 9.82
N SER A 130 -13.08 -8.23 8.96
CA SER A 130 -13.87 -7.06 9.30
C SER A 130 -14.76 -6.66 8.13
N SER A 131 -15.92 -6.08 8.44
CA SER A 131 -16.78 -5.47 7.42
C SER A 131 -16.24 -4.13 6.92
N LYS A 132 -15.24 -3.52 7.61
CA LYS A 132 -14.59 -2.28 7.17
C LYS A 132 -13.08 -2.41 7.08
N HIS A 133 -12.55 -1.93 5.96
CA HIS A 133 -11.13 -1.86 5.70
C HIS A 133 -10.72 -0.46 5.27
N VAL A 134 -9.48 -0.11 5.61
CA VAL A 134 -8.84 1.12 5.15
C VAL A 134 -7.84 0.73 4.05
N LEU A 135 -7.97 1.36 2.88
CA LEU A 135 -6.90 1.43 1.89
C LEU A 135 -6.32 2.83 1.92
N LYS A 136 -5.03 2.93 2.22
CA LYS A 136 -4.27 4.17 2.24
C LYS A 136 -3.23 4.13 1.13
N ASN A 137 -3.09 5.21 0.36
CA ASN A 137 -2.01 5.37 -0.62
C ASN A 137 -1.36 6.75 -0.47
N SER A 138 -0.07 6.83 -0.75
CA SER A 138 0.66 8.10 -0.90
C SER A 138 0.70 8.45 -2.38
N LEU A 139 0.31 9.66 -2.74
CA LEU A 139 0.30 10.08 -4.14
C LEU A 139 1.63 10.77 -4.46
N GLU A 140 2.33 10.30 -5.50
CA GLU A 140 3.51 10.98 -6.03
C GLU A 140 3.08 12.36 -6.54
N VAL A 141 3.55 13.44 -5.88
CA VAL A 141 3.12 14.81 -6.21
C VAL A 141 3.85 15.29 -7.47
N GLY A 142 3.30 14.91 -8.62
CA GLY A 142 3.57 15.52 -9.92
C GLY A 142 2.27 16.06 -10.51
N ARG A 143 2.09 17.40 -10.49
CA ARG A 143 0.96 18.13 -11.11
C ARG A 143 -0.46 17.89 -10.58
N TYR A 144 -0.66 17.48 -9.33
CA TYR A 144 -2.01 17.55 -8.73
C TYR A 144 -2.30 18.96 -8.22
N ARG A 145 -2.95 19.78 -9.06
CA ARG A 145 -3.68 20.97 -8.58
C ARG A 145 -4.85 20.42 -7.74
N LEU A 146 -4.81 20.65 -6.43
CA LEU A 146 -5.84 20.26 -5.46
C LEU A 146 -7.26 20.56 -5.98
N LEU A 147 -7.94 19.55 -6.55
CA LEU A 147 -9.35 19.68 -6.95
C LEU A 147 -10.30 18.94 -6.02
N HIS A 148 -9.82 18.02 -5.18
CA HIS A 148 -10.68 17.36 -4.19
C HIS A 148 -10.02 17.23 -2.83
N ARG A 149 -10.41 18.15 -1.95
CA ARG A 149 -10.22 18.04 -0.50
C ARG A 149 -11.37 17.21 0.05
N ARG A 150 -11.31 15.87 -0.01
CA ARG A 150 -12.19 15.06 0.86
C ARG A 150 -11.62 15.12 2.27
N ARG A 151 -12.09 16.10 3.04
CA ARG A 151 -11.91 16.12 4.49
C ARG A 151 -12.72 14.97 5.05
N LEU A 152 -12.07 13.96 5.61
CA LEU A 152 -12.73 13.05 6.53
C LEU A 152 -13.19 13.89 7.73
N ARG A 153 -14.49 14.18 7.78
CA ARG A 153 -15.12 14.72 8.97
C ARG A 153 -15.42 13.55 9.88
N TRP A 154 -14.70 13.47 10.99
CA TRP A 154 -15.24 12.86 12.20
C TRP A 154 -16.25 13.86 12.77
N GLU A 155 -17.55 13.62 12.59
CA GLU A 155 -18.57 14.31 13.38
C GLU A 155 -18.73 13.57 14.71
N GLN A 156 -17.95 13.97 15.71
CA GLN A 156 -18.43 13.87 17.09
C GLN A 156 -19.34 15.09 17.31
N GLY A 157 -20.60 14.83 17.64
CA GLY A 157 -21.56 15.88 17.94
C GLY A 157 -21.09 16.74 19.11
N ALA A 158 -20.81 18.02 18.84
CA ALA A 158 -20.90 19.10 19.82
C ALA A 158 -20.98 20.45 19.09
N VAL A 159 -22.05 21.19 19.38
CA VAL A 159 -22.34 22.54 18.91
C VAL A 159 -21.32 23.53 19.47
N ARG A 160 -20.72 24.40 18.63
CA ARG A 160 -20.69 25.88 18.80
C ARG A 160 -19.84 26.59 17.74
N SER A 161 -20.26 27.83 17.47
CA SER A 161 -19.94 28.77 16.40
C SER A 161 -18.55 29.43 16.46
N GLY A 162 -17.90 29.63 15.30
CA GLY A 162 -16.77 30.57 15.14
C GLY A 162 -16.28 30.70 13.68
N ARG A 163 -16.12 31.93 13.18
CA ARG A 163 -15.79 32.30 11.78
C ARG A 163 -14.39 31.83 11.33
N PRO A 164 -14.16 31.55 10.03
CA PRO A 164 -12.85 31.07 9.55
C PRO A 164 -11.87 32.22 9.27
N ARG A 165 -10.66 32.15 9.86
CA ARG A 165 -9.48 32.93 9.43
C ARG A 165 -8.73 32.16 8.33
N GLN A 166 -8.43 32.83 7.21
CA GLN A 166 -7.51 32.34 6.18
C GLN A 166 -6.11 32.11 6.78
N ARG A 167 -5.57 30.90 6.64
CA ARG A 167 -4.16 30.59 6.94
C ARG A 167 -3.44 30.14 5.67
N ARG A 168 -2.23 30.69 5.46
CA ARG A 168 -1.31 30.37 4.36
C ARG A 168 -0.97 28.87 4.36
N ALA A 169 -0.75 28.31 3.16
CA ALA A 169 -0.44 26.90 2.95
C ALA A 169 1.00 26.56 3.39
N PRO A 170 1.24 25.40 4.06
CA PRO A 170 2.57 24.90 4.39
C PRO A 170 3.24 24.21 3.18
N PRO A 171 4.58 24.03 3.19
CA PRO A 171 5.31 23.42 2.09
C PRO A 171 5.02 21.91 1.95
N ALA A 172 5.01 21.44 0.70
CA ALA A 172 4.91 20.04 0.24
C ALA A 172 4.09 19.09 1.13
N VAL A 173 2.77 19.24 1.08
CA VAL A 173 1.85 18.24 1.66
C VAL A 173 1.89 17.00 0.75
N ARG A 174 2.45 15.87 1.22
CA ARG A 174 2.19 14.56 0.62
C ARG A 174 0.68 14.34 0.64
N LEU A 175 0.08 14.18 -0.53
CA LEU A 175 -1.34 13.89 -0.64
C LEU A 175 -1.55 12.40 -0.32
N TRP A 176 -2.57 12.14 0.49
CA TRP A 176 -2.99 10.80 0.84
C TRP A 176 -4.39 10.59 0.31
N GLU A 177 -4.61 9.45 -0.34
CA GLU A 177 -5.96 8.97 -0.65
C GLU A 177 -6.30 7.90 0.40
N LEU A 178 -7.35 8.15 1.18
CA LEU A 178 -7.90 7.20 2.14
C LEU A 178 -9.27 6.76 1.66
N LEU A 179 -9.39 5.48 1.37
CA LEU A 179 -10.65 4.86 0.97
C LEU A 179 -11.04 3.88 2.07
N CYS A 180 -12.21 4.12 2.67
CA CYS A 180 -12.85 3.15 3.53
C CYS A 180 -13.74 2.29 2.64
N PHE A 181 -13.47 1.00 2.64
CA PHE A 181 -14.30 0.05 1.90
C PHE A 181 -15.16 -0.75 2.88
N GLN A 182 -16.35 -1.08 2.41
CA GLN A 182 -17.22 -2.07 3.01
C GLN A 182 -17.22 -3.30 2.10
N ASP A 183 -17.06 -4.50 2.69
CA ASP A 183 -17.10 -5.80 1.99
C ASP A 183 -16.04 -5.99 0.88
N VAL A 184 -14.75 -6.11 1.25
CA VAL A 184 -13.62 -6.21 0.27
C VAL A 184 -13.12 -7.64 0.02
N LEU A 185 -13.66 -8.65 0.68
CA LEU A 185 -13.18 -10.03 0.55
C LEU A 185 -14.36 -10.98 0.31
#